data_AF-A0A0D7B1Q0-F1
#
_entry.id   AF-A0A0D7B1Q0-F1
#
_cell.length_a   1.000
_cell.length_b   1.000
_cell.length_c   1.000
_cell.angle_alpha   90.00
_cell.angle_beta   90.00
_cell.angle_gamma   90.00
#
_symmetry.space_group_name_H-M   'P 1'
#
loop_
_entity.id
_entity.type
_entity.pdbx_description
1 polymer ?
#
loop_
_entity_poly.entity_id
_entity_poly.type
_entity_poly.pdbx_seq_one_letter_code
_entity_poly.pdbx_strand_id
1 'polypeptide(L)'
;MLYRLENLSLTRNFLDPVPARLFEDVSPMHVGYFECFGGLCKGEFKRYLSSEMNFISIQPSIQKAVRTNRIGFVPADEALKDIVRLYEHNTHCKVPDRKRFAMVINISAMPYTAI
;
A
#
# COMPACT_ATOMS: atom_id res chain seq x y z
N MET A 1 -16.60 10.41 0.69
CA MET A 1 -17.25 9.11 0.96
C MET A 1 -16.21 8.04 0.69
N LEU A 2 -15.80 7.31 1.74
CA LEU A 2 -14.72 6.33 1.67
C LEU A 2 -15.32 4.96 1.32
N TYR A 3 -14.92 4.37 0.19
CA TYR A 3 -15.39 3.06 -0.24
C TYR A 3 -14.30 2.02 -0.06
N ARG A 4 -14.68 0.80 0.35
CA ARG A 4 -13.79 -0.35 0.25
C ARG A 4 -13.53 -0.65 -1.23
N LEU A 5 -12.33 -1.10 -1.57
CA LEU A 5 -11.96 -1.34 -2.97
C LEU A 5 -12.81 -2.43 -3.65
N GLU A 6 -13.29 -3.41 -2.88
CA GLU A 6 -14.25 -4.42 -3.32
C GLU A 6 -15.61 -3.85 -3.74
N ASN A 7 -15.92 -2.61 -3.34
CA ASN A 7 -17.16 -1.89 -3.69
C ASN A 7 -17.00 -0.99 -4.93
N LEU A 8 -15.84 -0.98 -5.59
CA LEU A 8 -15.62 -0.26 -6.84
C LEU A 8 -15.66 -1.25 -8.01
N SER A 9 -16.48 -0.99 -9.02
CA SER A 9 -16.56 -1.78 -10.24
C SER A 9 -16.65 -0.90 -11.48
N LEU A 10 -15.94 -1.29 -12.55
CA LEU A 10 -16.11 -0.67 -13.88
C LEU A 10 -17.25 -1.33 -14.68
N THR A 11 -17.96 -2.29 -14.08
CA THR A 11 -19.10 -2.99 -14.67
C THR A 11 -20.34 -2.81 -13.80
N ARG A 12 -21.54 -2.94 -14.39
CA ARG A 12 -22.81 -2.85 -13.64
C ARG A 12 -23.02 -4.01 -12.66
N ASN A 13 -22.37 -5.14 -12.91
CA ASN A 13 -22.45 -6.32 -12.05
C ASN A 13 -21.26 -6.33 -11.09
N PHE A 14 -21.55 -6.58 -9.82
CA PHE A 14 -20.57 -6.91 -8.79
C PHE A 14 -20.38 -8.42 -8.79
N LEU A 15 -19.12 -8.83 -8.84
CA LEU A 15 -18.70 -10.23 -8.73
C LEU A 15 -17.98 -10.43 -7.40
N ASP A 16 -17.69 -11.69 -7.07
CA ASP A 16 -16.83 -12.00 -5.93
C ASP A 16 -15.47 -11.32 -6.11
N PRO A 17 -14.99 -10.57 -5.10
CA PRO A 17 -13.69 -9.90 -5.17
C PRO A 17 -12.54 -10.88 -5.36
N VAL A 18 -11.52 -10.44 -6.08
CA VAL A 18 -10.30 -11.20 -6.34
C VAL A 18 -9.09 -10.53 -5.69
N PRO A 19 -8.09 -11.31 -5.23
CA PRO A 19 -6.87 -10.74 -4.69
C PRO A 19 -6.04 -10.11 -5.82
N ALA A 20 -5.61 -8.87 -5.61
CA ALA A 20 -4.66 -8.18 -6.47
C ALA A 20 -3.41 -7.82 -5.69
N ARG A 21 -2.24 -8.10 -6.28
CA ARG A 21 -0.95 -7.78 -5.70
C ARG A 21 -0.64 -6.29 -5.91
N LEU A 22 -0.20 -5.61 -4.86
CA LEU A 22 0.14 -4.19 -4.88
C LEU A 22 1.53 -3.93 -5.48
N PHE A 23 2.50 -4.75 -5.11
CA PHE A 23 3.89 -4.64 -5.55
C PHE A 23 4.33 -5.94 -6.25
N GLU A 24 4.60 -5.86 -7.56
CA GLU A 24 5.14 -6.96 -8.37
C GLU A 24 6.64 -6.75 -8.68
N ASP A 25 7.02 -5.58 -9.19
CA ASP A 25 8.41 -5.24 -9.57
C ASP A 25 8.87 -3.95 -8.89
N VAL A 26 9.46 -4.07 -7.70
CA VAL A 26 10.02 -2.93 -6.97
C VAL A 26 11.51 -2.78 -7.24
N SER A 27 11.90 -1.58 -7.71
CA SER A 27 13.31 -1.20 -7.88
C SER A 27 14.07 -1.36 -6.56
N PRO A 28 15.26 -2.02 -6.56
CA PRO A 28 16.08 -2.18 -5.35
C PRO A 28 16.41 -0.86 -4.64
N MET A 29 16.56 0.22 -5.41
CA MET A 29 16.80 1.55 -4.86
C MET A 29 15.60 2.06 -4.05
N HIS A 30 14.39 1.93 -4.59
CA HIS A 30 13.16 2.34 -3.89
C HIS A 30 12.91 1.49 -2.65
N VAL A 31 13.22 0.19 -2.70
CA VAL A 31 13.14 -0.69 -1.53
C VAL A 31 14.10 -0.22 -0.43
N GLY A 32 15.34 0.13 -0.76
CA GLY A 32 16.32 0.59 0.23
C GLY A 32 15.88 1.87 0.97
N TYR A 33 15.32 2.84 0.23
CA TYR A 33 14.77 4.06 0.83
C TYR A 33 13.55 3.77 1.70
N PHE A 34 12.64 2.91 1.22
CA PHE A 34 11.48 2.48 1.99
C PHE A 34 11.90 1.77 3.27
N GLU A 35 12.86 0.86 3.22
CA GLU A 35 13.33 0.15 4.41
C GLU A 35 13.91 1.13 5.44
N CYS A 36 14.78 2.04 4.97
CA CYS A 36 15.40 3.05 5.83
C CYS A 36 14.37 3.92 6.56
N PHE A 37 13.46 4.55 5.80
CA PHE A 37 12.52 5.56 6.34
C PHE A 37 11.17 4.98 6.74
N GLY A 38 10.87 3.72 6.41
CA GLY A 38 9.76 2.94 6.93
C GLY A 38 10.08 2.21 8.24
N GLY A 39 11.28 2.42 8.79
CA GLY A 39 11.73 1.85 10.06
C GLY A 39 12.01 0.36 10.00
N LEU A 40 12.43 -0.15 8.84
CA LEU A 40 12.80 -1.55 8.63
C LEU A 40 14.31 -1.73 8.52
N CYS A 41 14.74 -2.97 8.75
CA CYS A 41 16.09 -3.41 8.43
C CYS A 41 16.26 -3.70 6.94
N LYS A 42 17.50 -3.65 6.45
CA LYS A 42 17.83 -4.01 5.06
C LYS A 42 17.36 -5.43 4.73
N GLY A 43 16.61 -5.58 3.66
CA GLY A 43 16.05 -6.84 3.17
C GLY A 43 14.78 -7.32 3.91
N GLU A 44 14.35 -6.61 4.95
CA GLU A 44 13.14 -6.96 5.69
C GLU A 44 11.88 -6.74 4.85
N PHE A 45 11.88 -5.79 3.92
CA PHE A 45 10.73 -5.51 3.05
C PHE A 45 10.34 -6.70 2.17
N LYS A 46 11.30 -7.56 1.82
CA LYS A 46 11.04 -8.78 1.03
C LYS A 46 10.03 -9.70 1.70
N ARG A 47 10.00 -9.74 3.04
CA ARG A 47 9.01 -10.54 3.78
C ARG A 47 7.60 -10.00 3.56
N TYR A 48 7.46 -8.69 3.40
CA TYR A 48 6.17 -8.06 3.15
C TYR A 48 5.67 -8.28 1.72
N LEU A 49 6.57 -8.36 0.73
CA LEU A 49 6.20 -8.69 -0.65
C LEU A 49 5.51 -10.06 -0.78
N SER A 50 5.88 -11.02 0.08
CA SER A 50 5.26 -12.34 0.14
C SER A 50 4.11 -12.43 1.16
N SER A 51 3.83 -11.37 1.91
CA SER A 51 2.80 -11.36 2.95
C SER A 51 1.43 -10.96 2.41
N GLU A 52 0.38 -11.28 3.17
CA GLU A 52 -1.00 -10.85 2.87
C GLU A 52 -1.15 -9.33 2.77
N MET A 53 -0.26 -8.54 3.40
CA MET A 53 -0.28 -7.08 3.28
C MET A 53 0.05 -6.56 1.87
N ASN A 54 0.65 -7.40 1.01
CA ASN A 54 0.88 -7.04 -0.39
C ASN A 54 -0.34 -7.33 -1.28
N PHE A 55 -1.46 -7.74 -0.69
CA PHE A 55 -2.67 -8.07 -1.43
C PHE A 55 -3.84 -7.22 -0.96
N ILE A 56 -4.67 -6.82 -1.93
CA ILE A 56 -5.94 -6.14 -1.71
C ILE A 56 -7.06 -6.90 -2.41
N SER A 57 -8.25 -6.86 -1.82
CA SER A 57 -9.47 -7.43 -2.38
C SER A 57 -10.15 -6.40 -3.29
N ILE A 58 -10.26 -6.70 -4.60
CA ILE A 58 -10.83 -5.79 -5.60
C ILE A 58 -11.74 -6.50 -6.60
N GLN A 59 -12.62 -5.77 -7.28
CA GLN A 59 -13.42 -6.34 -8.38
C GLN A 59 -12.53 -6.76 -9.57
N PRO A 60 -12.85 -7.84 -10.29
CA PRO A 60 -12.07 -8.29 -11.46
C PRO A 60 -11.89 -7.22 -12.54
N SER A 61 -12.91 -6.37 -12.73
CA SER A 61 -12.87 -5.26 -13.69
C SER A 61 -11.82 -4.20 -13.32
N ILE A 62 -11.69 -3.91 -12.02
CA ILE A 62 -10.66 -3.03 -11.47
C ILE A 62 -9.28 -3.69 -11.59
N GLN A 63 -9.15 -4.98 -11.28
CA GLN A 63 -7.88 -5.69 -11.40
C GLN A 63 -7.31 -5.61 -12.82
N LYS A 64 -8.16 -5.77 -13.84
CA LYS A 64 -7.76 -5.61 -15.24
C LYS A 64 -7.27 -4.19 -15.54
N ALA A 65 -7.92 -3.17 -15.00
CA ALA A 65 -7.54 -1.78 -15.19
C ALA A 65 -6.20 -1.44 -14.50
N VAL A 66 -5.97 -1.95 -13.29
CA VAL A 66 -4.69 -1.81 -12.56
C VAL A 66 -3.55 -2.44 -13.35
N ARG A 67 -3.72 -3.69 -13.80
CA ARG A 67 -2.70 -4.41 -14.60
C ARG A 67 -2.36 -3.72 -15.92
N THR A 68 -3.26 -2.89 -16.46
CA THR A 68 -3.04 -2.13 -17.69
C THR A 68 -2.59 -0.70 -17.43
N ASN A 69 -2.20 -0.37 -16.19
CA ASN A 69 -1.79 0.96 -15.74
C ASN A 69 -2.82 2.07 -16.07
N ARG A 70 -4.11 1.71 -16.11
CA ARG A 70 -5.19 2.66 -16.42
C ARG A 70 -5.73 3.37 -15.18
N ILE A 71 -5.54 2.78 -14.01
CA ILE A 71 -5.96 3.32 -12.72
C ILE A 71 -4.89 3.01 -11.67
N GLY A 72 -4.75 3.93 -10.72
CA GLY A 72 -3.94 3.74 -9.51
C GLY A 72 -4.81 3.76 -8.26
N PHE A 73 -4.26 3.23 -7.17
CA PHE A 73 -4.85 3.40 -5.85
C PHE A 73 -3.96 4.32 -5.03
N VAL A 74 -4.58 5.33 -4.42
CA VAL A 74 -3.91 6.17 -3.43
C VAL A 74 -4.64 5.97 -2.11
N PRO A 75 -3.92 5.76 -0.99
CA PRO A 75 -4.53 5.74 0.33
C PRO A 75 -5.32 7.03 0.58
N ALA A 76 -6.34 6.98 1.44
CA ALA A 76 -7.05 8.19 1.84
C ALA A 76 -6.11 9.24 2.47
N ASP A 77 -6.48 10.51 2.39
CA ASP A 77 -5.64 11.64 2.83
C ASP A 77 -5.10 11.51 4.26
N GLU A 78 -5.88 10.96 5.19
CA GLU A 78 -5.41 10.73 6.56
C GLU A 78 -4.32 9.66 6.63
N ALA A 79 -4.45 8.59 5.86
CA ALA A 79 -3.41 7.58 5.72
C ALA A 79 -2.13 8.18 5.08
N LEU A 80 -2.30 9.04 4.08
CA LEU A 80 -1.16 9.76 3.48
C LEU A 80 -0.46 10.67 4.48
N LYS A 81 -1.22 11.41 5.31
CA LYS A 81 -0.64 12.24 6.37
C LYS A 81 0.16 11.40 7.37
N ASP A 82 -0.34 10.24 7.75
CA ASP A 82 0.36 9.35 8.68
C ASP A 82 1.61 8.74 8.05
N ILE A 83 1.58 8.39 6.76
CA ILE A 83 2.76 7.99 5.98
C ILE A 83 3.79 9.13 5.98
N VAL A 84 3.39 10.35 5.65
CA VAL A 84 4.30 11.51 5.61
C VAL A 84 4.91 11.77 6.99
N ARG A 85 4.11 11.82 8.05
CA ARG A 85 4.59 12.01 9.43
C ARG A 85 5.58 10.93 9.87
N LEU A 86 5.32 9.68 9.50
CA LEU A 86 6.22 8.58 9.77
C LEU A 86 7.58 8.79 9.09
N TYR A 87 7.56 9.14 7.80
CA TYR A 87 8.78 9.38 7.04
C TYR A 87 9.55 10.59 7.57
N GLU A 88 8.87 11.68 7.90
CA GLU A 88 9.46 12.86 8.53
C GLU A 88 10.11 12.51 9.87
N HIS A 89 9.40 11.79 10.75
CA HIS A 89 9.96 11.32 12.03
C HIS A 89 11.21 10.48 11.82
N ASN A 90 11.14 9.46 10.95
CA ASN A 90 12.24 8.52 10.70
C ASN A 90 13.45 9.16 10.00
N THR A 91 13.24 10.25 9.26
CA THR A 91 14.31 11.03 8.63
C THR A 91 15.09 11.84 9.67
N HIS A 92 14.44 12.30 10.74
CA HIS A 92 15.06 13.16 11.76
C HIS A 92 15.51 12.42 13.03
N CYS A 93 15.22 11.13 13.17
CA CYS A 93 15.63 10.33 14.33
C CYS A 93 16.76 9.34 14.02
N LYS A 94 17.45 8.89 15.07
CA LYS A 94 18.48 7.85 14.96
C LYS A 94 17.82 6.51 14.64
N VAL A 95 18.58 5.60 14.01
CA VAL A 95 18.09 4.26 13.61
C VAL A 95 17.33 3.52 14.72
N PRO A 96 17.78 3.49 15.99
CA PRO A 96 17.06 2.80 17.07
C PRO A 96 15.70 3.42 17.43
N ASP A 97 15.51 4.70 17.14
CA ASP A 97 14.31 5.48 17.49
C ASP A 97 13.29 5.55 16.33
N ARG A 98 13.55 4.81 15.25
CA ARG A 98 12.67 4.77 14.09
C ARG A 98 11.43 3.95 14.40
N LYS A 99 10.28 4.48 13.97
CA LYS A 99 8.98 3.80 14.06
C LYS A 99 8.78 2.92 12.84
N ARG A 100 8.24 1.72 13.06
CA ARG A 100 7.95 0.77 11.99
C ARG A 100 6.66 1.15 11.29
N PHE A 101 6.64 1.13 9.96
CA PHE A 101 5.45 1.48 9.17
C PHE A 101 4.21 0.63 9.54
N ALA A 102 4.41 -0.67 9.80
CA ALA A 102 3.35 -1.60 10.18
C ALA A 102 2.68 -1.28 11.54
N MET A 103 3.29 -0.45 12.38
CA MET A 103 2.70 -0.01 13.66
C MET A 103 1.85 1.25 13.52
N VAL A 104 2.00 1.97 12.40
CA VAL A 104 1.34 3.26 12.14
C VAL A 104 0.24 3.13 11.09
N ILE A 105 0.42 2.22 10.14
CA ILE A 105 -0.40 2.11 8.93
C ILE A 105 -1.04 0.72 8.91
N ASN A 106 -2.37 0.67 9.05
CA ASN A 106 -3.13 -0.56 8.84
C ASN A 106 -3.58 -0.67 7.37
N ILE A 107 -2.70 -1.21 6.52
CA ILE A 107 -2.90 -1.31 5.06
C ILE A 107 -4.18 -2.08 4.68
N SER A 108 -4.54 -3.12 5.45
CA SER A 108 -5.70 -3.98 5.16
C SER A 108 -7.04 -3.33 5.50
N ALA A 109 -7.05 -2.34 6.41
CA ALA A 109 -8.24 -1.58 6.79
C ALA A 109 -8.30 -0.20 6.13
N MET A 110 -7.34 0.16 5.29
CA MET A 110 -7.25 1.49 4.72
C MET A 110 -8.31 1.73 3.63
N PRO A 111 -9.03 2.85 3.68
CA PRO A 111 -9.82 3.30 2.56
C PRO A 111 -8.92 3.89 1.48
N TYR A 112 -9.28 3.67 0.22
CA TYR A 112 -8.52 4.12 -0.94
C TYR A 112 -9.36 5.04 -1.82
N THR A 113 -8.69 5.99 -2.46
CA THR A 113 -9.25 6.84 -3.51
C THR A 113 -8.69 6.35 -4.85
N ALA A 114 -9.56 6.19 -5.84
CA ALA A 114 -9.15 5.90 -7.21
C ALA A 114 -8.70 7.21 -7.90
N ILE A 115 -7.56 7.17 -8.60
CA ILE A 115 -7.06 8.24 -9.47
C ILE A 115 -6.88 7.69 -10.88
#